data_AF-A0A317STZ0-F1
#
_entry.id   AF-A0A317STZ0-F1
#
_cell.length_a   1.000
_cell.length_b   1.000
_cell.length_c   1.000
_cell.angle_alpha   90.00
_cell.angle_beta   90.00
_cell.angle_gamma   90.00
#
_symmetry.space_group_name_H-M   'P 1'
#
loop_
_entity.id
_entity.type
_entity.pdbx_description
1 polymer ?
#
loop_
_entity_poly.entity_id
_entity_poly.type
_entity_poly.pdbx_seq_one_letter_code
_entity_poly.pdbx_strand_id
1 'polypeptide(L)'
;PFTLSTEPVTDLWRKPPNLIASNQPTLYTPLLLSTFVSATASFRADWKTLYDQAGLIMIFLRSPPAEASTKPPLGLPEDHPPAWIKSGIEFVNGIPNRGTVSAPFNLWADWSLVPNLDAGTSITFEREGAVDGGQLGSSLQIFLVEGEEKRKTMVREVTWGFAEELVECGTVTWVGVYLAKPTRD
;
A
#
# COMPACT_ATOMS: atom_id res chain seq x y z
N PRO A 1 -2.38 11.01 17.56
CA PRO A 1 -1.94 11.75 16.35
C PRO A 1 -0.43 12.04 16.42
N PHE A 2 0.27 11.91 15.29
CA PHE A 2 1.71 12.16 15.16
C PHE A 2 1.97 12.88 13.82
N THR A 3 3.15 13.46 13.67
CA THR A 3 3.57 14.19 12.46
C THR A 3 4.77 13.50 11.83
N LEU A 4 4.74 13.34 10.52
CA LEU A 4 5.86 12.84 9.71
C LEU A 4 6.27 13.91 8.70
N SER A 5 7.56 13.96 8.37
CA SER A 5 8.13 14.81 7.33
C SER A 5 9.13 14.03 6.50
N THR A 6 9.31 14.41 5.24
CA THR A 6 10.26 13.78 4.32
C THR A 6 11.00 14.85 3.54
N GLU A 7 12.26 14.54 3.23
CA GLU A 7 13.02 15.32 2.25
C GLU A 7 12.49 15.07 0.83
N PRO A 8 12.73 16.01 -0.10
CA PRO A 8 12.44 15.81 -1.51
C PRO A 8 13.19 14.60 -2.10
N VAL A 9 12.75 14.17 -3.29
CA VAL A 9 13.29 13.02 -4.04
C VAL A 9 13.09 11.69 -3.30
N THR A 10 11.91 11.52 -2.70
CA THR A 10 11.46 10.27 -2.08
C THR A 10 10.25 9.72 -2.81
N ASP A 11 10.26 8.42 -3.13
CA ASP A 11 9.15 7.75 -3.83
C ASP A 11 9.17 6.22 -3.63
N LEU A 12 8.03 5.60 -3.91
CA LEU A 12 7.86 4.16 -4.08
C LEU A 12 7.23 3.90 -5.44
N TRP A 13 8.03 3.45 -6.40
CA TRP A 13 7.59 3.30 -7.77
C TRP A 13 8.41 2.25 -8.51
N ARG A 14 7.78 1.57 -9.47
CA ARG A 14 8.46 0.60 -10.33
C ARG A 14 7.91 0.67 -11.74
N LYS A 15 8.72 1.12 -12.70
CA LYS A 15 8.33 1.29 -14.11
C LYS A 15 9.40 0.71 -15.04
N PRO A 16 9.00 0.01 -16.12
CA PRO A 16 9.96 -0.54 -17.07
C PRO A 16 10.72 0.57 -17.82
N PRO A 17 11.94 0.28 -18.30
CA PRO A 17 12.63 -1.00 -18.17
C PRO A 17 13.44 -1.15 -16.87
N ASN A 18 13.77 -0.05 -16.18
CA ASN A 18 14.75 -0.06 -15.08
C ASN A 18 14.53 1.02 -14.02
N LEU A 19 13.36 1.68 -14.00
CA LEU A 19 13.07 2.69 -12.98
C LEU A 19 12.51 2.01 -11.72
N ILE A 20 13.29 2.04 -10.65
CA ILE A 20 12.89 1.54 -9.33
C ILE A 20 13.21 2.62 -8.29
N ALA A 21 12.18 3.04 -7.56
CA ALA A 21 12.29 3.90 -6.39
C ALA A 21 11.66 3.16 -5.19
N SER A 22 12.35 3.17 -4.05
CA SER A 22 11.91 2.52 -2.82
C SER A 22 12.55 3.19 -1.59
N ASN A 23 12.55 4.52 -1.58
CA ASN A 23 13.17 5.34 -0.54
C ASN A 23 12.17 6.22 0.22
N GLN A 24 10.88 5.94 0.09
CA GLN A 24 9.80 6.59 0.83
C GLN A 24 9.90 6.28 2.33
N PRO A 25 9.89 7.28 3.22
CA PRO A 25 9.75 7.05 4.65
C PRO A 25 8.44 6.33 4.98
N THR A 26 8.54 5.33 5.85
CA THR A 26 7.41 4.49 6.25
C THR A 26 7.46 4.24 7.75
N LEU A 27 6.35 4.51 8.45
CA LEU A 27 6.13 4.07 9.82
C LEU A 27 5.18 2.87 9.79
N TYR A 28 5.65 1.71 10.22
CA TYR A 28 4.93 0.45 10.03
C TYR A 28 4.96 -0.44 11.28
N THR A 29 4.02 -1.39 11.28
CA THR A 29 4.01 -2.55 12.16
C THR A 29 4.24 -3.80 11.30
N PRO A 30 5.22 -4.65 11.62
CA PRO A 30 5.36 -5.95 10.98
C PRO A 30 4.33 -6.95 11.54
N LEU A 31 3.74 -7.76 10.68
CA LEU A 31 2.85 -8.86 11.06
C LEU A 31 2.94 -10.03 10.06
N LEU A 32 2.43 -11.21 10.46
CA LEU A 32 2.18 -12.29 9.51
C LEU A 32 0.97 -11.95 8.65
N LEU A 33 1.09 -12.12 7.32
CA LEU A 33 0.02 -11.81 6.37
C LEU A 33 -1.31 -12.48 6.74
N SER A 34 -1.25 -13.71 7.25
CA SER A 34 -2.41 -14.49 7.70
C SER A 34 -3.22 -13.82 8.82
N THR A 35 -2.60 -12.95 9.61
CA THR A 35 -3.24 -12.26 10.75
C THR A 35 -3.84 -10.90 10.39
N PHE A 36 -3.57 -10.39 9.18
CA PHE A 36 -4.13 -9.11 8.76
C PHE A 36 -5.65 -9.23 8.53
N VAL A 37 -6.39 -8.27 9.09
CA VAL A 37 -7.83 -8.14 8.89
C VAL A 37 -8.14 -6.78 8.25
N SER A 38 -7.72 -5.70 8.90
CA SER A 38 -7.92 -4.35 8.39
C SER A 38 -6.91 -3.35 8.95
N ALA A 39 -6.71 -2.24 8.24
CA ALA A 39 -5.97 -1.07 8.69
C ALA A 39 -6.62 0.19 8.14
N THR A 40 -6.76 1.23 8.95
CA THR A 40 -7.30 2.53 8.53
C THR A 40 -6.37 3.64 8.97
N ALA A 41 -6.16 4.63 8.11
CA ALA A 41 -5.46 5.85 8.48
C ALA A 41 -6.06 7.08 7.80
N SER A 42 -5.95 8.21 8.48
CA SER A 42 -6.40 9.52 8.03
C SER A 42 -5.19 10.44 7.93
N PHE A 43 -5.17 11.27 6.90
CA PHE A 43 -4.02 12.13 6.61
C PHE A 43 -4.48 13.54 6.29
N ARG A 44 -3.67 14.52 6.67
CA ARG A 44 -3.83 15.93 6.28
C ARG A 44 -2.45 16.52 6.10
N ALA A 45 -2.28 17.27 5.02
CA ALA A 45 -1.08 18.04 4.72
C ALA A 45 -1.46 19.17 3.77
N ASP A 46 -0.58 20.17 3.65
CA ASP A 46 -0.70 21.22 2.65
C ASP A 46 -0.08 20.72 1.33
N TRP A 47 -0.87 19.95 0.57
CA TRP A 47 -0.48 19.40 -0.73
C TRP A 47 -0.24 20.53 -1.72
N LYS A 48 1.00 20.69 -2.20
CA LYS A 48 1.37 21.84 -3.05
C LYS A 48 2.27 21.47 -4.22
N THR A 49 3.05 20.40 -4.08
CA THR A 49 4.11 20.04 -5.02
C THR A 49 3.67 18.83 -5.82
N LEU A 50 4.02 18.81 -7.10
CA LEU A 50 3.67 17.69 -7.98
C LEU A 50 4.16 16.35 -7.39
N TYR A 51 3.24 15.42 -7.25
CA TYR A 51 3.43 14.09 -6.64
C TYR A 51 3.66 14.06 -5.13
N ASP A 52 3.39 15.13 -4.37
CA ASP A 52 3.32 15.03 -2.90
C ASP A 52 2.32 13.91 -2.54
N GLN A 53 2.75 13.00 -1.67
CA GLN A 53 2.02 11.77 -1.33
C GLN A 53 2.01 11.52 0.18
N ALA A 54 0.88 11.03 0.69
CA ALA A 54 0.86 10.28 1.93
C ALA A 54 -0.35 9.33 1.96
N GLY A 55 -0.21 8.22 2.68
CA GLY A 55 -1.27 7.21 2.69
C GLY A 55 -0.97 5.99 3.52
N LEU A 56 -1.79 4.96 3.33
CA LEU A 56 -1.54 3.60 3.82
C LEU A 56 -0.64 2.85 2.85
N ILE A 57 0.19 1.98 3.42
CA ILE A 57 1.06 1.09 2.67
C ILE A 57 1.06 -0.31 3.27
N MET A 58 1.18 -1.30 2.39
CA MET A 58 1.40 -2.69 2.70
C MET A 58 2.61 -3.18 1.88
N ILE A 59 3.70 -3.59 2.53
CA ILE A 59 4.90 -4.12 1.89
C ILE A 59 5.03 -5.60 2.25
N PHE A 60 5.11 -6.45 1.23
CA PHE A 60 5.23 -7.90 1.38
C PHE A 60 6.70 -8.26 1.32
N LEU A 61 7.26 -8.65 2.46
CA LEU A 61 8.61 -9.17 2.51
C LEU A 61 8.61 -10.62 2.05
N ARG A 62 9.74 -11.06 1.52
CA ARG A 62 9.98 -12.49 1.39
C ARG A 62 10.01 -13.11 2.78
N SER A 63 9.52 -14.34 2.91
CA SER A 63 9.63 -15.09 4.16
C SER A 63 11.10 -15.09 4.64
N PRO A 64 11.34 -15.01 5.96
CA PRO A 64 12.69 -15.22 6.48
C PRO A 64 13.20 -16.61 6.08
N PRO A 65 14.46 -16.76 5.64
CA PRO A 65 15.03 -18.08 5.44
C PRO A 65 15.25 -18.80 6.78
N ALA A 66 15.13 -20.14 6.75
CA ALA A 66 15.45 -21.15 7.79
C ALA A 66 14.28 -21.48 8.77
N GLU A 67 13.85 -22.73 9.00
CA GLU A 67 14.48 -24.07 8.93
C GLU A 67 13.50 -25.21 8.53
N ALA A 68 12.41 -24.98 7.79
CA ALA A 68 11.35 -26.02 7.62
C ALA A 68 10.87 -26.36 6.20
N SER A 69 11.41 -25.78 5.12
CA SER A 69 10.98 -26.17 3.77
C SER A 69 12.12 -26.24 2.76
N THR A 70 12.16 -27.35 2.01
CA THR A 70 13.06 -27.59 0.86
C THR A 70 12.57 -26.91 -0.43
N LYS A 71 11.57 -26.02 -0.34
CA LYS A 71 11.01 -25.27 -1.46
C LYS A 71 11.12 -23.78 -1.17
N PRO A 72 11.65 -22.97 -2.11
CA PRO A 72 11.58 -21.52 -1.97
C PRO A 72 10.11 -21.12 -1.85
N PRO A 73 9.74 -20.30 -0.84
CA PRO A 73 8.34 -20.03 -0.48
C PRO A 73 7.53 -19.38 -1.60
N LEU A 74 8.22 -18.76 -2.55
CA LEU A 74 7.72 -18.37 -3.86
C LEU A 74 8.90 -18.59 -4.81
N GLY A 75 8.73 -19.21 -5.97
CA GLY A 75 9.81 -19.48 -6.94
C GLY A 75 10.43 -18.22 -7.59
N LEU A 76 10.52 -17.12 -6.85
CA LEU A 76 11.02 -15.83 -7.26
C LEU A 76 12.55 -15.77 -7.07
N PRO A 77 13.31 -15.38 -8.10
CA PRO A 77 14.76 -15.15 -8.01
C PRO A 77 15.17 -14.25 -6.83
N GLU A 78 16.33 -14.52 -6.24
CA GLU A 78 16.83 -13.92 -4.97
C GLU A 78 16.86 -12.37 -4.99
N ASP A 79 17.14 -11.77 -6.15
CA ASP A 79 17.38 -10.32 -6.30
C ASP A 79 16.12 -9.45 -6.56
N HIS A 80 14.93 -10.03 -6.61
CA HIS A 80 13.73 -9.23 -6.91
C HIS A 80 13.27 -8.31 -5.78
N PRO A 81 12.85 -7.08 -6.12
CA PRO A 81 12.30 -6.14 -5.14
C PRO A 81 10.99 -6.64 -4.53
N PRO A 82 10.69 -6.26 -3.27
CA PRO A 82 9.47 -6.66 -2.58
C PRO A 82 8.22 -6.21 -3.33
N ALA A 83 7.11 -6.93 -3.13
CA ALA A 83 5.81 -6.49 -3.58
C ALA A 83 5.24 -5.46 -2.62
N TRP A 84 4.38 -4.58 -3.12
CA TRP A 84 3.76 -3.55 -2.28
C TRP A 84 2.45 -3.05 -2.87
N ILE A 85 1.63 -2.49 -1.98
CA ILE A 85 0.41 -1.78 -2.30
C ILE A 85 0.43 -0.49 -1.49
N LYS A 86 0.27 0.66 -2.15
CA LYS A 86 0.11 1.95 -1.49
C LYS A 86 -1.19 2.60 -1.95
N SER A 87 -1.91 3.24 -1.03
CA SER A 87 -3.08 4.03 -1.35
C SER A 87 -3.11 5.27 -0.48
N GLY A 88 -3.32 6.42 -1.09
CA GLY A 88 -3.04 7.71 -0.45
C GLY A 88 -3.65 8.88 -1.19
N ILE A 89 -3.38 10.06 -0.62
CA ILE A 89 -3.42 11.29 -1.41
C ILE A 89 -2.18 11.33 -2.30
N GLU A 90 -2.36 11.83 -3.52
CA GLU A 90 -1.31 12.12 -4.48
C GLU A 90 -1.64 13.41 -5.24
N PHE A 91 -0.78 14.42 -5.12
CA PHE A 91 -1.02 15.74 -5.73
C PHE A 91 -0.65 15.75 -7.21
N VAL A 92 -1.65 15.82 -8.10
CA VAL A 92 -1.46 15.76 -9.56
C VAL A 92 -2.43 16.73 -10.21
N ASN A 93 -2.00 17.41 -11.28
CA ASN A 93 -2.83 18.37 -12.01
C ASN A 93 -3.39 19.51 -11.13
N GLY A 94 -2.62 19.93 -10.12
CA GLY A 94 -2.97 21.04 -9.24
C GLY A 94 -4.03 20.72 -8.18
N ILE A 95 -4.42 19.44 -8.02
CA ILE A 95 -5.39 19.01 -7.01
C ILE A 95 -4.86 17.79 -6.23
N PRO A 96 -5.28 17.60 -4.96
CA PRO A 96 -5.06 16.35 -4.25
C PRO A 96 -5.96 15.26 -4.83
N ASN A 97 -5.39 14.25 -5.45
CA ASN A 97 -6.13 13.09 -5.94
C ASN A 97 -5.98 11.94 -4.96
N ARG A 98 -6.78 10.89 -5.15
CA ARG A 98 -6.57 9.62 -4.46
C ARG A 98 -5.90 8.65 -5.42
N GLY A 99 -4.67 8.28 -5.09
CA GLY A 99 -3.89 7.32 -5.83
C GLY A 99 -3.95 5.97 -5.15
N THR A 100 -4.10 4.91 -5.94
CA THR A 100 -3.76 3.55 -5.49
C THR A 100 -2.78 2.96 -6.47
N VAL A 101 -1.70 2.40 -5.95
CA VAL A 101 -0.66 1.74 -6.74
C VAL A 101 -0.41 0.36 -6.17
N SER A 102 -0.46 -0.64 -7.04
CA SER A 102 -0.16 -2.03 -6.70
C SER A 102 1.02 -2.49 -7.55
N ALA A 103 1.99 -3.12 -6.90
CA ALA A 103 3.18 -3.63 -7.57
C ALA A 103 3.44 -5.06 -7.05
N PRO A 104 2.89 -6.09 -7.73
CA PRO A 104 3.10 -7.49 -7.36
C PRO A 104 4.57 -7.90 -7.44
N PHE A 105 4.95 -9.06 -6.90
CA PHE A 105 6.30 -9.56 -7.11
C PHE A 105 6.62 -9.65 -8.61
N ASN A 106 7.78 -9.14 -9.02
CA ASN A 106 8.28 -9.18 -10.41
C ASN A 106 7.44 -8.47 -11.47
N LEU A 107 6.45 -7.65 -11.10
CA LEU A 107 5.58 -6.95 -12.05
C LEU A 107 5.65 -5.44 -11.86
N TRP A 108 5.42 -4.68 -12.93
CA TRP A 108 5.47 -3.21 -12.85
C TRP A 108 4.32 -2.63 -12.02
N ALA A 109 4.49 -1.39 -11.57
CA ALA A 109 3.45 -0.69 -10.83
C ALA A 109 2.22 -0.46 -11.73
N ASP A 110 1.05 -0.81 -11.23
CA ASP A 110 -0.26 -0.47 -11.78
C ASP A 110 -0.88 0.62 -10.90
N TRP A 111 -1.21 1.76 -11.51
CA TRP A 111 -1.64 2.97 -10.84
C TRP A 111 -3.01 3.42 -11.33
N SER A 112 -3.91 3.65 -10.37
CA SER A 112 -5.19 4.31 -10.58
C SER A 112 -5.24 5.61 -9.80
N LEU A 113 -5.82 6.64 -10.39
CA LEU A 113 -6.00 7.95 -9.79
C LEU A 113 -7.47 8.38 -9.93
N VAL A 114 -8.08 8.81 -8.83
CA VAL A 114 -9.42 9.42 -8.85
C VAL A 114 -9.37 10.82 -8.25
N PRO A 115 -10.04 11.83 -8.85
CA PRO A 115 -10.09 13.17 -8.28
C PRO A 115 -10.70 13.17 -6.88
N ASN A 116 -10.15 14.00 -6.00
CA ASN A 116 -10.72 14.23 -4.67
C ASN A 116 -10.85 15.72 -4.41
N LEU A 117 -12.06 16.16 -4.11
CA LEU A 117 -12.37 17.56 -3.81
C LEU A 117 -12.30 17.85 -2.31
N ASP A 118 -12.28 16.81 -1.46
CA ASP A 118 -12.33 16.96 -0.01
C ASP A 118 -10.99 16.58 0.65
N ALA A 119 -10.36 17.54 1.33
CA ALA A 119 -9.03 17.36 1.93
C ALA A 119 -8.99 16.42 3.15
N GLY A 120 -10.14 16.03 3.72
CA GLY A 120 -10.24 15.16 4.88
C GLY A 120 -10.81 13.80 4.51
N THR A 121 -9.98 12.77 4.42
CA THR A 121 -10.47 11.41 4.17
C THR A 121 -9.57 10.37 4.79
N SER A 122 -10.17 9.27 5.22
CA SER A 122 -9.43 8.09 5.65
C SER A 122 -9.42 7.04 4.54
N ILE A 123 -8.32 6.30 4.47
CA ILE A 123 -8.19 5.14 3.60
C ILE A 123 -8.22 3.91 4.49
N THR A 124 -8.92 2.89 4.05
CA THR A 124 -9.01 1.60 4.74
C THR A 124 -8.56 0.48 3.81
N PHE A 125 -7.58 -0.28 4.27
CA PHE A 125 -7.21 -1.58 3.73
C PHE A 125 -7.98 -2.65 4.50
N GLU A 126 -8.69 -3.51 3.79
CA GLU A 126 -9.44 -4.61 4.38
C GLU A 126 -9.22 -5.87 3.56
N ARG A 127 -9.00 -6.97 4.25
CA ARG A 127 -9.07 -8.28 3.61
C ARG A 127 -10.53 -8.57 3.29
N GLU A 128 -10.79 -9.10 2.10
CA GLU A 128 -12.12 -9.54 1.68
C GLU A 128 -12.79 -10.40 2.78
N GLY A 129 -14.06 -10.11 3.09
CA GLY A 129 -14.83 -10.81 4.13
C GLY A 129 -14.58 -10.32 5.57
N ALA A 130 -13.69 -9.34 5.79
CA ALA A 130 -13.36 -8.85 7.14
C ALA A 130 -14.55 -8.26 7.92
N VAL A 131 -15.50 -7.62 7.24
CA VAL A 131 -16.65 -6.94 7.89
C VAL A 131 -17.82 -7.89 8.14
N ASP A 132 -17.99 -8.90 7.30
CA ASP A 132 -19.15 -9.79 7.33
C ASP A 132 -19.01 -10.93 8.36
N GLY A 133 -17.89 -10.99 9.08
CA GLY A 133 -17.57 -12.07 10.02
C GLY A 133 -17.43 -13.45 9.35
N GLY A 134 -17.38 -13.47 8.02
CA GLY A 134 -17.25 -14.65 7.19
C GLY A 134 -15.80 -15.13 7.07
N GLN A 135 -15.60 -16.12 6.20
CA GLN A 135 -14.27 -16.60 5.85
C GLN A 135 -13.51 -15.49 5.11
N LEU A 136 -12.30 -15.17 5.57
CA LEU A 136 -11.45 -14.18 4.93
C LEU A 136 -11.01 -14.68 3.54
N GLY A 137 -11.21 -13.85 2.52
CA GLY A 137 -10.88 -14.13 1.12
C GLY A 137 -9.41 -13.90 0.77
N SER A 138 -9.12 -13.83 -0.53
CA SER A 138 -7.75 -13.69 -1.08
C SER A 138 -7.45 -12.29 -1.61
N SER A 139 -8.44 -11.40 -1.63
CA SER A 139 -8.28 -10.02 -2.10
C SER A 139 -8.02 -9.04 -0.97
N LEU A 140 -7.20 -8.01 -1.26
CA LEU A 140 -7.19 -6.77 -0.49
C LEU A 140 -8.16 -5.78 -1.12
N GLN A 141 -9.17 -5.36 -0.36
CA GLN A 141 -10.12 -4.34 -0.74
C GLN A 141 -9.70 -2.99 -0.13
N ILE A 142 -9.75 -1.94 -0.93
CA ILE A 142 -9.34 -0.60 -0.56
C ILE A 142 -10.57 0.29 -0.60
N PHE A 143 -10.84 0.91 0.53
CA PHE A 143 -11.99 1.77 0.73
C PHE A 143 -11.58 3.20 1.04
N LEU A 144 -12.40 4.12 0.55
CA LEU A 144 -12.40 5.52 0.96
C LEU A 144 -13.48 5.71 2.00
N VAL A 145 -13.16 6.48 3.03
CA VAL A 145 -14.10 6.86 4.09
C VAL A 145 -14.28 8.37 4.09
N GLU A 146 -15.41 8.83 3.57
CA GLU A 146 -15.73 10.23 3.28
C GLU A 146 -16.85 10.78 4.16
N GLY A 147 -16.82 12.09 4.37
CA GLY A 147 -17.89 12.84 5.06
C GLY A 147 -17.96 12.58 6.58
N GLU A 148 -18.82 13.36 7.24
CA GLU A 148 -19.09 13.20 8.68
C GLU A 148 -19.74 11.85 9.01
N GLU A 149 -20.56 11.35 8.08
CA GLU A 149 -21.24 10.05 8.18
C GLU A 149 -20.32 8.85 7.92
N LYS A 150 -19.02 9.08 7.63
CA LYS A 150 -18.02 8.04 7.35
C LYS A 150 -18.49 7.03 6.29
N ARG A 151 -19.09 7.54 5.22
CA ARG A 151 -19.52 6.73 4.09
C ARG A 151 -18.31 6.01 3.52
N LYS A 152 -18.40 4.68 3.47
CA LYS A 152 -17.33 3.80 3.02
C LYS A 152 -17.60 3.32 1.60
N THR A 153 -16.68 3.59 0.68
CA THR A 153 -16.81 3.22 -0.75
C THR A 153 -15.58 2.44 -1.20
N MET A 154 -15.78 1.24 -1.73
CA MET A 154 -14.69 0.45 -2.31
C MET A 154 -14.23 1.10 -3.61
N VAL A 155 -12.94 1.35 -3.74
CA VAL A 155 -12.36 2.01 -4.94
C VAL A 155 -11.34 1.17 -5.67
N ARG A 156 -10.79 0.14 -5.00
CA ARG A 156 -9.86 -0.79 -5.62
C ARG A 156 -9.99 -2.14 -4.94
N GLU A 157 -9.85 -3.18 -5.73
CA GLU A 157 -9.62 -4.53 -5.26
C GLU A 157 -8.28 -5.01 -5.85
N VAL A 158 -7.45 -5.61 -4.99
CA VAL A 158 -6.15 -6.17 -5.36
C VAL A 158 -6.17 -7.66 -5.06
N THR A 159 -6.36 -8.46 -6.10
CA THR A 159 -6.67 -9.90 -6.00
C THR A 159 -5.48 -10.79 -5.64
N TRP A 160 -4.26 -10.27 -5.70
CA TRP A 160 -3.05 -11.03 -5.37
C TRP A 160 -2.60 -10.87 -3.91
N GLY A 161 -3.11 -9.85 -3.19
CA GLY A 161 -2.56 -9.44 -1.90
C GLY A 161 -2.64 -10.52 -0.80
N PHE A 162 -3.58 -11.45 -0.89
CA PHE A 162 -3.71 -12.60 0.01
C PHE A 162 -3.83 -13.91 -0.78
N ALA A 163 -3.11 -14.02 -1.91
CA ALA A 163 -2.96 -15.29 -2.61
C ALA A 163 -2.54 -16.39 -1.62
N GLU A 164 -3.11 -17.58 -1.77
CA GLU A 164 -2.97 -18.70 -0.81
C GLU A 164 -1.49 -19.00 -0.53
N GLU A 165 -0.66 -19.01 -1.56
CA GLU A 165 0.78 -19.28 -1.44
C GLU A 165 1.48 -18.26 -0.54
N LEU A 166 1.12 -16.98 -0.62
CA LEU A 166 1.68 -15.93 0.24
C LEU A 166 1.28 -16.14 1.71
N VAL A 167 0.03 -16.55 1.95
CA VAL A 167 -0.50 -16.79 3.30
C VAL A 167 0.13 -18.03 3.91
N GLU A 168 0.17 -19.15 3.18
CA GLU A 168 0.70 -20.43 3.64
C GLU A 168 2.20 -20.39 3.90
N CYS A 169 2.97 -19.64 3.11
CA CYS A 169 4.41 -19.52 3.31
C CYS A 169 4.81 -18.56 4.45
N GLY A 170 3.85 -18.06 5.23
CA GLY A 170 4.11 -17.23 6.40
C GLY A 170 4.69 -15.85 6.05
N THR A 171 4.28 -15.27 4.92
CA THR A 171 4.77 -13.96 4.46
C THR A 171 4.68 -12.92 5.58
N VAL A 172 5.82 -12.30 5.90
CA VAL A 172 5.85 -11.13 6.80
C VAL A 172 5.49 -9.90 5.98
N THR A 173 4.54 -9.14 6.48
CA THR A 173 4.05 -7.93 5.83
C THR A 173 4.21 -6.75 6.76
N TRP A 174 4.68 -5.63 6.22
CA TRP A 174 4.70 -4.35 6.92
C TRP A 174 3.46 -3.58 6.53
N VAL A 175 2.64 -3.22 7.51
CA VAL A 175 1.47 -2.37 7.31
C VAL A 175 1.63 -1.08 8.09
N GLY A 176 1.37 0.04 7.44
CA GLY A 176 1.55 1.32 8.09
C GLY A 176 1.21 2.50 7.21
N VAL A 177 1.83 3.63 7.54
CA VAL A 177 1.68 4.89 6.82
C VAL A 177 2.98 5.25 6.10
N TYR A 178 2.86 5.88 4.94
CA TYR A 178 3.99 6.39 4.18
C TYR A 178 3.78 7.85 3.81
N LEU A 179 4.88 8.48 3.44
CA LEU A 179 4.91 9.76 2.76
C LEU A 179 5.99 9.74 1.67
N ALA A 180 5.77 10.49 0.60
CA ALA A 180 6.72 10.63 -0.48
C ALA A 180 6.63 12.04 -1.07
N LYS A 181 7.79 12.58 -1.46
CA LYS A 181 7.92 13.86 -2.13
C LYS A 181 8.85 13.67 -3.33
N PRO A 182 8.35 13.20 -4.48
CA PRO A 182 9.20 12.85 -5.61
C PRO A 182 9.85 14.07 -6.28
N THR A 183 9.17 15.23 -6.26
CA THR A 183 9.66 16.46 -6.87
C THR A 183 10.24 17.43 -5.85
N ARG A 184 11.11 18.33 -6.33
CA ARG A 184 11.61 19.46 -5.54
C ARG A 184 10.57 20.60 -5.60
N ASP A 185 10.58 21.43 -4.57
CA ASP A 185 9.82 22.69 -4.50
C ASP A 185 10.23 23.66 -5.62
#